data_AF-A0A6C2TY73-F1
#
_entry.id   AF-A0A6C2TY73-F1
#
_cell.length_a   1.000
_cell.length_b   1.000
_cell.length_c   1.000
_cell.angle_alpha   90.00
_cell.angle_beta   90.00
_cell.angle_gamma   90.00
#
_symmetry.space_group_name_H-M   'P 1'
#
loop_
_entity.id
_entity.type
_entity.pdbx_description
1 polymer ?
#
loop_
_entity_poly.entity_id
_entity_poly.type
_entity_poly.pdbx_seq_one_letter_code
_entity_poly.pdbx_strand_id
1 'polypeptide(L)'
;MKRSYKKRTVLDFSKIGQIAFVFFVVFIAYRILTPPSNETGPLKAPDGSKTARLKTFYYYDNQPSYKIYYREAGKRAWLNLLYLPAHTNAPANAKADIAWSRDSDRLDFLIDGTSIWHHVFSP
;
A
#
# COMPACT_ATOMS: atom_id res chain seq x y z
N MET A 1 57.00 36.17 16.72
CA MET A 1 55.62 35.73 16.99
C MET A 1 55.17 34.78 15.87
N LYS A 2 55.05 33.47 16.13
CA LYS A 2 54.53 32.49 15.15
C LYS A 2 53.01 32.38 15.29
N ARG A 3 52.25 32.77 14.26
CA ARG A 3 50.80 32.57 14.21
C ARG A 3 50.49 31.13 13.82
N SER A 4 49.97 30.35 14.77
CA SER A 4 49.47 29.00 14.52
C SER A 4 48.06 29.08 13.92
N TYR A 5 47.93 28.68 12.65
CA TYR A 5 46.63 28.54 12.00
C TYR A 5 46.05 27.15 12.34
N LYS A 6 45.03 27.12 13.20
CA LYS A 6 44.19 25.92 13.40
C LYS A 6 43.45 25.63 12.09
N LYS A 7 43.86 24.58 11.37
CA LYS A 7 43.04 23.99 10.31
C LYS A 7 41.74 23.50 10.95
N ARG A 8 40.64 24.22 10.73
CA ARG A 8 39.29 23.73 11.05
C ARG A 8 39.05 22.51 10.16
N THR A 9 39.02 21.33 10.76
CA THR A 9 38.46 20.13 10.15
C THR A 9 36.99 20.41 9.87
N VAL A 10 36.66 20.62 8.59
CA VAL A 10 35.33 21.09 8.14
C VAL A 10 34.27 19.99 8.24
N LEU A 11 34.68 18.75 8.49
CA LEU A 11 33.80 17.59 8.61
C LEU A 11 34.12 16.84 9.90
N ASP A 12 33.21 16.96 10.86
CA ASP A 12 33.23 16.19 12.09
C ASP A 12 32.65 14.80 11.78
N PHE A 13 33.53 13.86 11.41
CA PHE A 13 33.15 12.49 11.03
C PHE A 13 32.33 11.77 12.12
N SER A 14 32.48 12.16 13.39
CA SER A 14 31.67 11.65 14.50
C SER A 14 30.19 12.01 14.33
N LYS A 15 29.89 13.26 13.93
CA LYS A 15 28.52 13.71 13.67
C LYS A 15 27.91 13.05 12.44
N ILE A 16 28.71 12.80 11.41
CA ILE A 16 28.27 12.09 10.21
C ILE A 16 27.86 10.65 10.56
N GLY A 17 28.68 9.97 11.37
CA GLY A 17 28.38 8.61 11.85
C GLY A 17 27.08 8.55 12.67
N GLN A 18 26.87 9.51 13.57
CA GLN A 18 25.63 9.61 14.35
C GLN A 18 24.39 9.83 13.47
N ILE A 19 24.48 10.75 12.50
CA ILE A 19 23.38 11.01 11.56
C ILE A 19 23.05 9.74 10.75
N ALA A 20 24.06 9.05 10.22
CA ALA A 20 23.88 7.81 9.49
C ALA A 20 23.23 6.72 10.36
N PHE A 21 23.65 6.59 11.63
CA PHE A 21 23.06 5.65 12.57
C PHE A 21 21.59 5.96 12.86
N VAL A 22 21.23 7.23 13.07
CA VAL A 22 19.84 7.65 13.28
C VAL A 22 18.99 7.30 12.05
N PHE A 23 19.45 7.62 10.84
CA PHE A 23 18.73 7.23 9.62
C PHE A 23 18.59 5.72 9.46
N PHE A 24 19.60 4.95 9.84
CA PHE A 24 19.54 3.49 9.83
C PHE A 24 18.47 2.97 10.79
N VAL A 25 18.43 3.44 12.03
CA VAL A 25 17.40 3.04 13.01
C VAL A 25 16.00 3.42 12.52
N VAL A 26 15.82 4.64 12.00
CA VAL A 26 14.54 5.09 11.43
C VAL A 26 14.13 4.22 10.24
N PHE A 27 15.07 3.86 9.37
CA PHE A 27 14.82 2.98 8.23
C PHE A 27 14.38 1.58 8.67
N ILE A 28 15.06 0.98 9.65
CA ILE A 28 14.69 -0.32 10.20
C ILE A 28 13.30 -0.27 10.85
N ALA A 29 13.04 0.76 11.66
CA ALA A 29 11.73 0.96 12.28
C ALA A 29 10.63 1.11 11.21
N TYR A 30 10.87 1.92 10.17
CA TYR A 30 9.94 2.08 9.05
C TYR A 30 9.67 0.76 8.33
N ARG A 31 10.71 -0.06 8.11
CA ARG A 31 10.60 -1.35 7.44
C ARG A 31 9.82 -2.39 8.25
N ILE A 32 9.94 -2.36 9.58
CA ILE A 32 9.19 -3.24 10.49
C ILE A 32 7.72 -2.80 10.58
N LEU A 33 7.47 -1.50 10.70
CA LEU A 33 6.12 -0.95 10.87
C LEU A 33 5.30 -0.93 9.57
N THR A 34 5.96 -0.94 8.41
CA THR A 34 5.30 -0.85 7.10
C THR A 34 5.44 -2.18 6.35
N PRO A 35 4.43 -3.06 6.41
CA PRO A 35 4.47 -4.31 5.67
C PRO A 35 4.56 -4.04 4.17
N PRO A 36 5.21 -4.93 3.39
CA PRO A 36 5.18 -4.84 1.94
C PRO A 36 3.72 -4.88 1.47
N SER A 37 3.37 -3.98 0.55
CA SER A 37 2.04 -3.93 -0.04
C SER A 37 2.12 -3.82 -1.56
N ASN A 38 1.25 -4.53 -2.24
CA ASN A 38 1.03 -4.42 -3.68
C ASN A 38 -0.33 -3.77 -3.93
N GLU A 39 -0.40 -2.90 -4.93
CA GLU A 39 -1.66 -2.32 -5.39
C GLU A 39 -1.99 -2.86 -6.78
N THR A 40 -3.18 -3.43 -6.94
CA THR A 40 -3.76 -3.81 -8.23
C THR A 40 -4.82 -2.77 -8.59
N GLY A 41 -4.60 -2.05 -9.68
CA GLY A 41 -5.41 -0.90 -10.11
C GLY A 41 -4.57 0.36 -10.33
N PRO A 42 -5.16 1.51 -10.68
CA PRO A 42 -6.59 1.85 -10.66
C PRO A 42 -7.42 1.27 -11.82
N LEU A 43 -8.57 0.67 -11.51
CA LEU A 43 -9.54 0.13 -12.46
C LEU A 43 -10.77 1.05 -12.53
N LYS A 44 -11.03 1.64 -13.70
CA LYS A 44 -12.22 2.47 -13.92
C LYS A 44 -13.46 1.60 -14.15
N ALA A 45 -14.59 2.02 -13.60
CA ALA A 45 -15.88 1.46 -13.96
C ALA A 45 -16.17 1.73 -15.46
N PRO A 46 -16.92 0.86 -16.16
CA PRO A 46 -17.23 1.04 -17.57
C PRO A 46 -17.85 2.40 -17.93
N ASP A 47 -18.69 2.95 -17.05
CA ASP A 47 -19.31 4.27 -17.17
C ASP A 47 -18.35 5.44 -16.83
N GLY A 48 -17.16 5.15 -16.33
CA GLY A 48 -16.18 6.12 -15.86
C GLY A 48 -16.55 6.86 -14.57
N SER A 49 -17.69 6.56 -13.94
CA SER A 49 -18.19 7.28 -12.75
C SER A 49 -17.36 7.00 -11.51
N LYS A 50 -16.69 5.84 -11.46
CA LYS A 50 -15.92 5.38 -10.30
C LYS A 50 -14.60 4.76 -10.74
N THR A 51 -13.65 4.76 -9.82
CA THR A 51 -12.39 4.03 -9.93
C THR A 51 -12.23 3.18 -8.68
N ALA A 52 -11.85 1.92 -8.84
CA ALA A 52 -11.52 1.02 -7.76
C ALA A 52 -10.04 0.64 -7.77
N ARG A 53 -9.53 0.23 -6.60
CA ARG A 53 -8.21 -0.39 -6.46
C ARG A 53 -8.25 -1.43 -5.35
N LEU A 54 -7.46 -2.47 -5.54
CA LEU A 54 -7.20 -3.50 -4.55
C LEU A 54 -5.81 -3.27 -3.96
N LYS A 55 -5.71 -3.23 -2.64
CA LYS A 55 -4.44 -3.20 -1.92
C LYS A 55 -4.26 -4.51 -1.17
N THR A 56 -3.18 -5.21 -1.48
CA THR A 56 -2.74 -6.44 -0.82
C THR A 56 -1.57 -6.11 0.11
N PHE A 57 -1.59 -6.62 1.34
CA PHE A 57 -0.54 -6.42 2.34
C PHE A 57 -0.46 -7.61 3.29
N TYR A 58 0.65 -7.75 4.03
CA TYR A 58 0.95 -8.94 4.81
C TYR A 58 1.33 -8.54 6.26
N TYR A 59 0.36 -8.54 7.19
CA TYR A 59 0.61 -8.17 8.60
C TYR A 59 0.97 -9.37 9.49
N TYR A 60 0.38 -10.54 9.25
CA TYR A 60 0.52 -11.72 10.12
C TYR A 60 0.84 -12.97 9.29
N ASP A 61 1.85 -13.73 9.69
CA ASP A 61 2.17 -15.07 9.17
C ASP A 61 2.24 -15.21 7.62
N ASN A 62 2.70 -14.16 6.93
CA ASN A 62 2.71 -14.07 5.45
C ASN A 62 1.34 -14.35 4.81
N GLN A 63 0.25 -14.20 5.55
CA GLN A 63 -1.09 -14.33 5.01
C GLN A 63 -1.48 -13.04 4.29
N PRO A 64 -2.04 -13.13 3.08
CA PRO A 64 -2.47 -11.94 2.37
C PRO A 64 -3.72 -11.35 3.03
N SER A 65 -3.62 -10.07 3.33
CA SER A 65 -4.73 -9.20 3.72
C SER A 65 -5.10 -8.30 2.55
N TYR A 66 -6.39 -7.99 2.40
CA TYR A 66 -6.90 -7.22 1.26
C TYR A 66 -7.70 -6.01 1.73
N LYS A 67 -7.52 -4.89 1.04
CA LYS A 67 -8.39 -3.71 1.15
C LYS A 67 -8.86 -3.27 -0.22
N ILE A 68 -10.16 -3.12 -0.39
CA ILE A 68 -10.75 -2.60 -1.61
C ILE A 68 -11.16 -1.17 -1.37
N TYR A 69 -10.65 -0.29 -2.21
CA TYR A 69 -11.01 1.11 -2.20
C TYR A 69 -11.72 1.47 -3.48
N TYR A 70 -12.62 2.43 -3.38
CA TYR A 70 -13.18 3.12 -4.53
C TYR A 70 -13.11 4.63 -4.37
N ARG A 71 -13.30 5.32 -5.47
CA ARG A 71 -13.34 6.77 -5.55
C ARG A 71 -14.25 7.16 -6.69
N GLU A 72 -15.15 8.10 -6.46
CA GLU A 72 -15.95 8.69 -7.53
C GLU A 72 -15.10 9.60 -8.42
N ALA A 73 -15.51 9.73 -9.67
CA ALA A 73 -14.90 10.65 -10.63
C ALA A 73 -14.87 12.07 -10.07
N GLY A 74 -13.73 12.75 -10.22
CA GLY A 74 -13.52 14.10 -9.71
C GLY A 74 -13.24 14.20 -8.21
N LYS A 75 -13.48 13.16 -7.40
CA LYS A 75 -13.10 13.15 -5.97
C LYS A 75 -11.63 12.77 -5.80
N ARG A 76 -11.00 13.29 -4.73
CA ARG A 76 -9.60 12.97 -4.37
C ARG A 76 -9.48 11.83 -3.36
N ALA A 77 -10.46 11.69 -2.47
CA ALA A 77 -10.44 10.73 -1.38
C ALA A 77 -10.81 9.31 -1.85
N TRP A 78 -10.05 8.33 -1.39
CA TRP A 78 -10.38 6.92 -1.54
C TRP A 78 -11.23 6.47 -0.35
N LEU A 79 -12.38 5.88 -0.63
CA LEU A 79 -13.29 5.30 0.34
C LEU A 79 -13.04 3.80 0.43
N ASN A 80 -13.03 3.25 1.63
CA ASN A 80 -12.84 1.82 1.87
C ASN A 80 -14.19 1.09 1.76
N LEU A 81 -14.26 0.04 0.94
CA LEU A 81 -15.44 -0.83 0.82
C LEU A 81 -15.30 -2.13 1.59
N LEU A 82 -14.11 -2.73 1.54
CA LEU A 82 -13.84 -4.02 2.15
C LEU A 82 -12.46 -3.99 2.80
N TYR A 83 -12.38 -4.49 4.03
CA TYR A 83 -11.13 -4.90 4.65
C TYR A 83 -11.23 -6.37 5.04
N LEU A 84 -10.42 -7.20 4.40
CA LEU A 84 -10.27 -8.61 4.73
C LEU A 84 -8.90 -8.81 5.43
N PRO A 85 -8.87 -8.99 6.76
CA PRO A 85 -7.63 -9.00 7.55
C PRO A 85 -6.77 -10.24 7.31
N ALA A 86 -7.38 -11.39 7.05
CA ALA A 86 -6.68 -12.63 6.73
C ALA A 86 -7.60 -13.48 5.86
N HIS A 87 -7.10 -13.92 4.71
CA HIS A 87 -7.81 -14.89 3.89
C HIS A 87 -7.18 -16.26 4.08
N THR A 88 -7.69 -17.01 5.06
CA THR A 88 -7.08 -18.27 5.55
C THR A 88 -7.27 -19.47 4.62
N ASN A 89 -8.21 -19.39 3.66
CA ASN A 89 -8.58 -20.51 2.79
C ASN A 89 -8.00 -20.40 1.37
N ALA A 90 -7.14 -19.40 1.11
CA ALA A 90 -6.48 -19.28 -0.18
C ALA A 90 -5.15 -20.06 -0.20
N PRO A 91 -4.87 -20.82 -1.29
CA PRO A 91 -3.52 -21.33 -1.51
C PRO A 91 -2.53 -20.17 -1.56
N ALA A 92 -1.27 -20.42 -1.19
CA ALA A 92 -0.23 -19.37 -1.02
C ALA A 92 0.02 -18.49 -2.27
N ASN A 93 -0.47 -18.90 -3.44
CA ASN A 93 -0.31 -18.20 -4.72
C ASN A 93 -1.64 -17.77 -5.36
N ALA A 94 -2.74 -17.73 -4.60
CA ALA A 94 -4.03 -17.34 -5.14
C ALA A 94 -3.96 -15.91 -5.69
N LYS A 95 -4.37 -15.73 -6.95
CA LYS A 95 -4.36 -14.42 -7.59
C LYS A 95 -5.58 -13.64 -7.16
N ALA A 96 -5.36 -12.54 -6.45
CA ALA A 96 -6.40 -11.61 -6.06
C ALA A 96 -6.58 -10.50 -7.10
N ASP A 97 -7.83 -10.23 -7.46
CA ASP A 97 -8.19 -9.20 -8.44
C ASP A 97 -9.54 -8.55 -8.11
N ILE A 98 -9.87 -7.47 -8.80
CA ILE A 98 -11.18 -6.82 -8.73
C ILE A 98 -11.75 -6.65 -10.14
N ALA A 99 -13.07 -6.79 -10.28
CA ALA A 99 -13.74 -6.61 -11.55
C ALA A 99 -15.02 -5.79 -11.40
N TRP A 100 -15.20 -4.82 -12.29
CA TRP A 100 -16.49 -4.14 -12.42
C TRP A 100 -17.44 -5.02 -13.24
N SER A 101 -18.70 -5.04 -12.82
CA SER A 101 -19.83 -5.40 -13.68
C SER A 101 -19.87 -4.52 -14.93
N ARG A 102 -20.49 -5.01 -16.00
CA ARG A 102 -20.65 -4.27 -17.25
C ARG A 102 -21.48 -2.99 -17.07
N ASP A 103 -22.45 -3.03 -16.17
CA ASP A 103 -23.39 -1.94 -15.91
C ASP A 103 -22.83 -0.91 -14.90
N SER A 104 -21.60 -1.11 -14.42
CA SER A 104 -20.90 -0.21 -13.47
C SER A 104 -21.54 -0.09 -12.09
N ASP A 105 -22.54 -0.91 -11.80
CA ASP A 105 -23.32 -0.89 -10.55
C ASP A 105 -22.75 -1.83 -9.48
N ARG A 106 -21.95 -2.82 -9.89
CA ARG A 106 -21.35 -3.80 -8.99
C ARG A 106 -19.83 -3.91 -9.17
N LEU A 107 -19.12 -4.02 -8.05
CA LEU A 107 -17.70 -4.36 -7.99
C LEU A 107 -17.53 -5.72 -7.29
N ASP A 108 -16.88 -6.65 -7.97
CA ASP A 108 -16.58 -8.00 -7.49
C ASP A 108 -15.11 -8.09 -7.02
N PHE A 109 -14.90 -8.80 -5.90
CA PHE A 109 -13.59 -9.21 -5.43
C PHE A 109 -13.34 -10.68 -5.81
N LEU A 110 -12.30 -10.91 -6.60
CA LEU A 110 -12.00 -12.19 -7.19
C LEU A 110 -10.75 -12.80 -6.54
N ILE A 111 -10.82 -14.09 -6.21
CA ILE A 111 -9.67 -14.94 -5.89
C ILE A 111 -9.65 -16.08 -6.90
N ASP A 112 -8.55 -16.20 -7.66
CA ASP A 112 -8.40 -17.17 -8.76
C ASP A 112 -9.58 -17.15 -9.74
N GLY A 113 -10.08 -15.95 -10.04
CA GLY A 113 -11.21 -15.72 -10.96
C GLY A 113 -12.59 -15.98 -10.36
N THR A 114 -12.69 -16.47 -9.13
CA THR A 114 -13.97 -16.70 -8.43
C THR A 114 -14.33 -15.50 -7.57
N SER A 115 -15.55 -14.98 -7.70
CA SER A 115 -16.05 -13.91 -6.83
C SER A 115 -16.31 -14.44 -5.43
N ILE A 116 -15.61 -13.90 -4.44
CA ILE A 116 -15.78 -14.25 -3.02
C ILE A 116 -16.51 -13.16 -2.24
N TRP A 117 -16.66 -11.98 -2.83
CA TRP A 117 -17.38 -10.85 -2.27
C TRP A 117 -17.75 -9.87 -3.37
N HIS A 118 -18.83 -9.12 -3.19
CA HIS A 118 -19.22 -8.05 -4.09
C HIS A 118 -19.85 -6.88 -3.34
N HIS A 119 -19.82 -5.71 -3.97
CA HIS A 119 -20.54 -4.52 -3.52
C HIS A 119 -21.39 -3.96 -4.65
N VAL A 120 -22.67 -3.75 -4.37
CA VAL A 120 -23.62 -3.07 -5.26
C VAL A 120 -23.72 -1.62 -4.83
N PHE A 121 -23.40 -0.71 -5.74
CA PHE A 121 -23.59 0.72 -5.58
C PHE A 121 -25.06 1.03 -5.86
N SER A 122 -25.79 1.48 -4.85
CA SER A 122 -27.15 1.98 -5.06
C SER A 122 -27.14 3.16 -6.03
N PRO A 123 -28.17 3.26 -6.91
CA PRO A 123 -28.34 4.42 -7.79
C PRO A 123 -28.54 5.72 -7.02
#